data_AF-X1TB33-F1
#
_entry.id   AF-X1TB33-F1
#
_cell.length_a   1.000
_cell.length_b   1.000
_cell.length_c   1.000
_cell.angle_alpha   90.00
_cell.angle_beta   90.00
_cell.angle_gamma   90.00
#
_symmetry.space_group_name_H-M   'P 1'
#
loop_
_entity.id
_entity.type
_entity.pdbx_description
1 polymer ?
#
loop_
_entity_poly.entity_id
_entity_poly.type
_entity_poly.pdbx_seq_one_letter_code
_entity_poly.pdbx_strand_id
1 'polypeptide(L)'
;MGPNSFLHKATEGWEHLDDFEKVSVNSEKAEDEFRNYKDSERQIVVENHYRLMRTNQTFAFVDKMYKKYHSFDKKKMTIWDAFEVLGTYVDSSDPDTELPNIEHGFQTAEVNILTHHFTPYSFSYSYCYSFCYC
;
A
#
# COMPACT_ATOMS: atom_id res chain seq x y z
N MET A 1 -24.03 17.63 -31.21
CA MET A 1 -23.52 16.49 -30.44
C MET A 1 -22.34 16.99 -29.62
N GLY A 2 -22.55 17.28 -28.34
CA GLY A 2 -21.56 17.92 -27.47
C GLY A 2 -20.59 16.91 -26.84
N PRO A 3 -19.37 17.33 -26.47
CA PRO A 3 -18.25 16.46 -26.11
C PRO A 3 -18.30 15.91 -24.67
N ASN A 4 -19.47 15.48 -24.18
CA ASN A 4 -19.65 15.05 -22.77
C ASN A 4 -20.44 13.75 -22.58
N SER A 5 -20.70 12.95 -23.62
CA SER A 5 -21.43 11.68 -23.46
C SER A 5 -20.60 10.57 -22.79
N PHE A 6 -19.26 10.66 -22.85
CA PHE A 6 -18.38 9.66 -22.26
C PHE A 6 -18.26 9.84 -20.73
N LEU A 7 -18.17 11.09 -20.27
CA LEU A 7 -18.11 11.40 -18.83
C LEU A 7 -19.45 11.11 -18.14
N HIS A 8 -20.58 11.36 -18.80
CA HIS A 8 -21.91 11.04 -18.26
C HIS A 8 -22.13 9.53 -18.10
N LYS A 9 -21.61 8.73 -19.02
CA LYS A 9 -21.63 7.26 -18.90
C LYS A 9 -20.69 6.73 -17.85
N ALA A 10 -19.55 7.42 -17.64
CA ALA A 10 -18.65 7.05 -16.56
C ALA A 10 -19.37 7.23 -15.23
N THR A 11 -20.03 8.37 -14.97
CA THR A 11 -20.69 8.70 -13.70
C THR A 11 -21.89 7.81 -13.35
N GLU A 12 -22.69 7.40 -14.34
CA GLU A 12 -23.87 6.53 -14.12
C GLU A 12 -23.52 5.13 -13.57
N GLY A 13 -22.28 4.66 -13.77
CA GLY A 13 -21.80 3.39 -13.21
C GLY A 13 -21.46 3.43 -11.72
N TRP A 14 -21.32 4.62 -11.12
CA TRP A 14 -20.83 4.81 -9.74
C TRP A 14 -21.95 5.11 -8.75
N GLU A 15 -23.11 5.58 -9.20
CA GLU A 15 -24.25 5.90 -8.33
C GLU A 15 -24.93 4.66 -7.71
N HIS A 16 -24.60 3.46 -8.21
CA HIS A 16 -25.15 2.17 -7.74
C HIS A 16 -24.20 1.42 -6.79
N LEU A 17 -22.95 1.87 -6.65
CA LEU A 17 -21.99 1.19 -5.78
C LEU A 17 -22.23 1.64 -4.34
N ASP A 18 -22.81 0.77 -3.52
CA ASP A 18 -22.98 1.00 -2.09
C ASP A 18 -21.66 1.53 -1.48
N ASP A 19 -21.75 2.69 -0.86
CA ASP A 19 -20.66 3.50 -0.35
C ASP A 19 -19.68 2.69 0.52
N PHE A 20 -18.40 2.67 0.14
CA PHE A 20 -17.25 2.32 0.99
C PHE A 20 -17.09 0.86 1.47
N GLU A 21 -18.13 0.03 1.46
CA GLU A 21 -18.10 -1.29 2.11
C GLU A 21 -17.50 -2.43 1.26
N LYS A 22 -17.22 -2.20 -0.04
CA LYS A 22 -16.82 -3.26 -0.98
C LYS A 22 -15.35 -3.25 -1.43
N VAL A 23 -14.48 -2.44 -0.82
CA VAL A 23 -13.04 -2.39 -1.18
C VAL A 23 -12.11 -2.83 -0.04
N SER A 24 -12.60 -2.97 1.20
CA SER A 24 -11.78 -3.44 2.30
C SER A 24 -11.80 -4.97 2.37
N VAL A 25 -10.62 -5.56 2.20
CA VAL A 25 -10.36 -7.02 2.36
C VAL A 25 -10.67 -7.49 3.79
N ASN A 26 -10.83 -6.55 4.73
CA ASN A 26 -11.07 -6.76 6.15
C ASN A 26 -12.25 -5.89 6.64
N SER A 27 -13.33 -5.74 5.86
CA SER A 27 -14.49 -4.89 6.23
C SER A 27 -15.12 -5.21 7.59
N GLU A 28 -14.99 -6.46 8.03
CA GLU A 28 -15.51 -6.95 9.30
C GLU A 28 -14.56 -6.73 10.50
N LYS A 29 -13.29 -6.36 10.25
CA LYS A 29 -12.32 -6.13 11.34
C LYS A 29 -12.51 -4.77 11.96
N ALA A 30 -12.53 -4.73 13.29
CA ALA A 30 -12.52 -3.47 14.02
C ALA A 30 -11.15 -2.78 13.91
N GLU A 31 -11.11 -1.45 14.05
CA GLU A 31 -9.86 -0.67 13.91
C GLU A 31 -8.74 -1.14 14.86
N ASP A 32 -9.09 -1.63 16.04
CA ASP A 32 -8.17 -2.14 17.06
C ASP A 32 -7.66 -3.56 16.78
N GLU A 33 -8.25 -4.28 15.82
CA GLU A 33 -7.82 -5.61 15.40
C GLU A 33 -6.72 -5.56 14.32
N PHE A 34 -6.54 -4.41 13.66
CA PHE A 34 -5.46 -4.21 12.69
C PHE A 34 -4.10 -4.16 13.38
N ARG A 35 -3.07 -4.65 12.68
CA ARG A 35 -1.68 -4.70 13.16
C ARG A 35 -1.52 -5.50 14.46
N ASN A 36 -2.26 -6.59 14.60
CA ASN A 36 -2.12 -7.50 15.73
C ASN A 36 -0.85 -8.36 15.62
N TYR A 37 0.17 -8.01 16.40
CA TYR A 37 1.45 -8.75 16.50
C TYR A 37 1.53 -9.73 17.68
N LYS A 38 0.38 -10.14 18.25
CA LYS A 38 0.32 -11.11 19.35
C LYS A 38 -0.28 -12.43 18.89
N ASP A 39 -1.48 -12.36 18.32
CA ASP A 39 -2.33 -13.54 18.07
C ASP A 39 -2.93 -13.58 16.65
N SER A 40 -2.25 -13.00 15.65
CA SER A 40 -2.71 -13.06 14.26
C SER A 40 -2.44 -14.42 13.60
N GLU A 41 -3.19 -14.77 12.56
CA GLU A 41 -2.99 -16.01 11.79
C GLU A 41 -1.58 -16.07 11.16
N ARG A 42 -1.00 -14.91 10.85
CA ARG A 42 0.34 -14.78 10.25
C ARG A 42 1.46 -14.57 11.26
N GLN A 43 1.17 -14.65 12.56
CA GLN A 43 2.09 -14.28 13.63
C GLN A 43 3.47 -14.94 13.50
N ILE A 44 3.54 -16.23 13.19
CA ILE A 44 4.80 -16.97 13.06
C ILE A 44 5.67 -16.41 11.94
N VAL A 45 5.07 -16.03 10.81
CA VAL A 45 5.78 -15.49 9.65
C VAL A 45 6.32 -14.11 9.99
N VAL A 46 5.47 -13.25 10.54
CA VAL A 46 5.80 -11.87 10.93
C VAL A 46 6.87 -11.85 12.03
N GLU A 47 6.74 -12.69 13.05
CA GLU A 47 7.73 -12.82 14.12
C GLU A 47 9.09 -13.24 13.57
N ASN A 48 9.13 -14.27 12.71
CA ASN A 48 10.38 -14.72 12.11
C ASN A 48 11.01 -13.66 11.21
N HIS A 49 10.20 -12.93 10.43
CA HIS A 49 10.66 -11.81 9.63
C HIS A 49 11.38 -10.76 10.51
N TYR A 50 10.70 -10.29 11.55
CA TYR A 50 11.25 -9.28 12.45
C TYR A 50 12.43 -9.79 13.28
N ARG A 51 12.42 -11.05 13.71
CA ARG A 51 13.54 -11.67 14.42
C ARG A 51 14.78 -11.66 13.53
N LEU A 52 14.68 -12.16 12.30
CA LEU A 52 15.79 -12.18 11.35
C LEU A 52 16.28 -10.78 11.01
N MET A 53 15.38 -9.83 10.83
CA MET A 53 15.74 -8.43 10.59
C MET A 53 16.51 -7.85 11.77
N ARG A 54 16.00 -7.99 13.01
CA ARG A 54 16.65 -7.47 14.22
C ARG A 54 18.01 -8.13 14.49
N THR A 55 18.18 -9.40 14.12
CA THR A 55 19.47 -10.09 14.28
C THR A 55 20.51 -9.66 13.24
N ASN A 56 20.11 -9.39 11.99
CA ASN A 56 21.04 -9.28 10.87
C ASN A 56 21.24 -7.84 10.34
N GLN A 57 20.35 -6.89 10.67
CA GLN A 57 20.47 -5.49 10.27
C GLN A 57 21.58 -4.79 11.06
N THR A 58 22.82 -4.94 10.59
CA THR A 58 24.01 -4.26 11.13
C THR A 58 24.47 -3.13 10.20
N PHE A 59 25.26 -2.19 10.70
CA PHE A 59 25.85 -1.13 9.87
C PHE A 59 26.60 -1.70 8.66
N ALA A 60 27.40 -2.75 8.87
CA ALA A 60 28.14 -3.42 7.79
C ALA A 60 27.20 -4.03 6.73
N PHE A 61 26.05 -4.58 7.15
CA PHE A 61 25.05 -5.09 6.22
C PHE A 61 24.39 -3.96 5.42
N VAL A 62 23.99 -2.86 6.09
CA VAL A 62 23.36 -1.70 5.44
C VAL A 62 24.33 -1.04 4.44
N ASP A 63 25.59 -0.80 4.82
CA ASP A 63 26.61 -0.24 3.92
C ASP A 63 26.83 -1.13 2.69
N LYS A 64 26.86 -2.46 2.88
CA LYS A 64 26.93 -3.43 1.78
C LYS A 64 25.70 -3.36 0.87
N MET A 65 24.48 -3.31 1.41
CA MET A 65 23.26 -3.24 0.62
C MET A 65 23.15 -1.91 -0.13
N TYR A 66 23.56 -0.80 0.50
CA TYR A 66 23.62 0.52 -0.13
C TYR A 66 24.52 0.48 -1.36
N LYS A 67 25.78 0.03 -1.22
CA LYS A 67 26.71 -0.15 -2.35
C LYS A 67 26.16 -1.08 -3.43
N LYS A 68 25.39 -2.10 -3.06
CA LYS A 68 24.83 -3.09 -3.99
C LYS A 68 23.71 -2.51 -4.87
N TYR A 69 22.80 -1.71 -4.31
CA TYR A 69 21.57 -1.29 -4.99
C TYR A 69 21.58 0.18 -5.46
N HIS A 70 22.45 1.02 -4.90
CA HIS A 70 22.53 2.45 -5.23
C HIS A 70 22.97 2.75 -6.67
N SER A 71 23.58 1.80 -7.38
CA SER A 71 24.02 2.00 -8.77
C SER A 71 22.90 1.89 -9.82
N PHE A 72 21.70 1.42 -9.45
CA PHE A 72 20.55 1.23 -10.36
C PHE A 72 20.86 0.42 -11.64
N ASP A 73 21.88 -0.44 -11.60
CA ASP A 73 22.38 -1.21 -12.75
C ASP A 73 21.76 -2.61 -12.88
N LYS A 74 20.81 -2.96 -12.01
CA LYS A 74 20.31 -4.33 -11.87
C LYS A 74 19.32 -4.74 -12.95
N LYS A 75 18.40 -3.84 -13.32
CA LYS A 75 17.37 -4.08 -14.34
C LYS A 75 16.81 -2.74 -14.82
N LYS A 76 16.59 -2.62 -16.12
CA LYS A 76 15.77 -1.54 -16.71
C LYS A 76 14.37 -2.10 -16.92
N MET A 77 13.37 -1.44 -16.37
CA MET A 77 11.97 -1.84 -16.51
C MET A 77 11.06 -0.62 -16.44
N THR A 78 9.86 -0.73 -17.01
CA THR A 78 8.82 0.29 -16.86
C THR A 78 8.19 0.23 -15.46
N ILE A 79 7.42 1.25 -15.08
CA ILE A 79 6.68 1.23 -13.81
C ILE A 79 5.70 0.06 -13.79
N TRP A 80 5.06 -0.24 -14.93
CA TRP A 80 4.10 -1.35 -15.03
C TRP A 80 4.78 -2.72 -14.84
N ASP A 81 5.94 -2.93 -15.45
CA ASP A 81 6.73 -4.16 -15.24
C ASP A 81 7.11 -4.35 -13.77
N ALA A 82 7.33 -3.25 -13.04
CA ALA A 82 7.61 -3.31 -11.60
C ALA A 82 6.35 -3.75 -10.81
N PHE A 83 5.17 -3.27 -11.20
CA PHE A 83 3.91 -3.72 -10.60
C PHE A 83 3.63 -5.21 -10.89
N GLU A 84 3.91 -5.69 -12.09
CA GLU A 84 3.78 -7.11 -12.42
C GLU A 84 4.66 -8.00 -11.53
N VAL A 85 5.89 -7.56 -11.23
CA VAL A 85 6.75 -8.26 -10.25
C VAL A 85 6.12 -8.26 -8.86
N LEU A 86 5.57 -7.12 -8.41
CA LEU A 86 4.87 -7.01 -7.13
C LEU A 86 3.59 -7.85 -7.04
N GLY A 87 2.97 -8.18 -8.19
CA GLY A 87 1.82 -9.09 -8.26
C GLY A 87 2.13 -10.53 -7.83
N THR A 88 3.41 -10.89 -7.72
CA THR A 88 3.85 -12.21 -7.22
C THR A 88 4.44 -12.15 -5.81
N TYR A 89 4.57 -10.94 -5.25
CA TYR A 89 5.21 -10.71 -3.96
C TYR A 89 4.16 -10.48 -2.88
N VAL A 90 4.19 -11.32 -1.84
CA VAL A 90 3.40 -11.14 -0.62
C VAL A 90 4.33 -10.63 0.48
N ASP A 91 3.96 -9.54 1.15
CA ASP A 91 4.76 -9.04 2.26
C ASP A 91 4.64 -9.99 3.47
N SER A 92 5.79 -10.39 4.02
CA SER A 92 5.89 -11.29 5.18
C SER A 92 5.94 -10.53 6.51
N SER A 93 6.07 -9.21 6.47
CA SER A 93 6.06 -8.35 7.65
C SER A 93 4.66 -7.89 8.07
N ASP A 94 3.70 -7.94 7.15
CA ASP A 94 2.33 -7.48 7.35
C ASP A 94 1.46 -8.56 8.03
N PRO A 95 0.90 -8.33 9.23
CA PRO A 95 -0.01 -9.28 9.86
C PRO A 95 -1.43 -9.27 9.27
N ASP A 96 -1.80 -8.28 8.45
CA ASP A 96 -3.20 -7.97 8.13
C ASP A 96 -3.68 -8.50 6.77
N THR A 97 -2.77 -8.88 5.86
CA THR A 97 -3.11 -9.35 4.51
C THR A 97 -2.12 -10.37 3.95
N GLU A 98 -2.62 -11.32 3.16
CA GLU A 98 -1.83 -12.26 2.35
C GLU A 98 -1.89 -11.96 0.85
N LEU A 99 -2.55 -10.86 0.48
CA LEU A 99 -2.70 -10.49 -0.91
C LEU A 99 -1.35 -10.07 -1.52
N PRO A 100 -1.20 -10.22 -2.84
CA PRO A 100 -0.09 -9.63 -3.55
C PRO A 100 0.04 -8.13 -3.29
N ASN A 101 1.27 -7.64 -3.14
CA ASN A 101 1.56 -6.26 -2.76
C ASN A 101 1.11 -5.23 -3.81
N ILE A 102 0.86 -5.65 -5.05
CA ILE A 102 0.25 -4.80 -6.08
C ILE A 102 -1.15 -4.31 -5.66
N GLU A 103 -1.96 -5.18 -5.04
CA GLU A 103 -3.32 -4.86 -4.60
C GLU A 103 -3.29 -3.79 -3.50
N HIS A 104 -2.36 -3.91 -2.56
CA HIS A 104 -2.13 -2.90 -1.53
C HIS A 104 -1.74 -1.54 -2.14
N GLY A 105 -0.92 -1.57 -3.19
CA GLY A 105 -0.55 -0.37 -3.95
C GLY A 105 -1.76 0.33 -4.57
N PHE A 106 -2.66 -0.42 -5.20
CA PHE A 106 -3.87 0.14 -5.78
C PHE A 106 -4.85 0.66 -4.73
N GLN A 107 -5.08 -0.09 -3.63
CA GLN A 107 -5.92 0.36 -2.53
C GLN A 107 -5.45 1.72 -1.96
N THR A 108 -4.13 1.86 -1.75
CA THR A 108 -3.54 3.11 -1.26
C THR A 108 -3.70 4.25 -2.27
N ALA A 109 -3.53 3.98 -3.56
CA ALA A 109 -3.68 4.98 -4.61
C ALA A 109 -5.13 5.49 -4.70
N GLU A 110 -6.10 4.58 -4.74
CA GLU A 110 -7.53 4.91 -4.84
C GLU A 110 -8.01 5.73 -3.63
N VAL A 111 -7.64 5.34 -2.41
CA VAL A 111 -7.98 6.12 -1.21
C VAL A 111 -7.40 7.53 -1.28
N ASN A 112 -6.16 7.69 -1.72
CA ASN A 112 -5.56 9.02 -1.86
C ASN A 112 -6.25 9.86 -2.94
N ILE A 113 -6.61 9.26 -4.08
CA ILE A 113 -7.35 9.93 -5.15
C ILE A 113 -8.71 10.40 -4.63
N LEU A 114 -9.48 9.51 -3.99
CA LEU A 114 -10.81 9.81 -3.47
C LEU A 114 -10.77 10.90 -2.39
N THR A 115 -9.83 10.81 -1.44
CA THR A 115 -9.71 11.79 -0.35
C THR A 115 -9.29 13.18 -0.84
N HIS A 116 -8.42 13.27 -1.84
CA HIS A 116 -7.87 14.55 -2.31
C HIS A 116 -8.64 15.17 -3.48
N HIS A 117 -9.38 14.39 -4.28
CA HIS A 117 -10.22 14.92 -5.37
C HIS A 117 -11.69 15.15 -4.96
N PHE A 118 -12.22 14.49 -3.94
CA PHE A 118 -13.62 14.63 -3.51
C PHE A 118 -13.87 15.44 -2.23
N THR A 119 -12.84 15.99 -1.58
CA THR A 119 -13.04 16.90 -0.42
C THR A 119 -12.78 18.37 -0.80
N PRO A 120 -13.79 19.14 -1.22
CA PRO A 120 -13.70 20.58 -1.13
C PRO A 120 -13.89 20.94 0.35
N TYR A 121 -12.90 21.58 0.96
CA TYR A 121 -12.89 22.07 2.35
C TYR A 121 -12.55 21.05 3.45
N SER A 122 -11.26 20.89 3.76
CA SER A 122 -10.66 21.29 5.06
C SER A 122 -9.25 20.71 5.22
N PHE A 123 -8.30 21.27 4.47
CA PHE A 123 -6.88 21.01 4.68
C PHE A 123 -6.41 21.76 5.93
N SER A 124 -6.46 21.13 7.11
CA SER A 124 -5.59 21.54 8.21
C SER A 124 -4.18 21.01 7.89
N TYR A 125 -3.25 21.94 7.69
CA TYR A 125 -1.86 21.75 7.25
C TYR A 125 -0.97 21.01 8.28
N SER A 126 -1.51 20.05 9.04
CA SER A 126 -0.78 19.43 10.16
C SER A 126 -0.17 18.06 9.87
N TYR A 127 -0.64 17.32 8.86
CA TYR A 127 -0.24 15.92 8.68
C TYR A 127 0.86 15.67 7.64
N CYS A 128 1.17 16.63 6.77
CA CYS A 128 2.11 16.39 5.66
C CYS A 128 3.60 16.55 6.04
N TYR A 129 3.92 17.05 7.24
CA TYR A 129 5.32 17.33 7.64
C TYR A 129 6.00 16.22 8.46
N SER A 130 5.29 15.20 8.93
CA SER A 130 5.89 14.18 9.81
C SER A 130 6.44 12.94 9.10
N PHE A 131 6.23 12.78 7.79
CA PHE A 131 6.72 11.61 7.05
C PHE A 131 8.08 11.80 6.35
N CYS A 132 8.71 12.98 6.48
CA CYS A 132 9.98 13.28 5.80
C CYS A 132 11.19 13.46 6.73
N TYR A 133 11.03 13.21 8.04
CA TYR A 133 12.16 13.18 8.98
C TYR A 133 11.98 12.04 9.99
N CYS A 134 12.55 10.89 9.66
CA CYS A 134 13.27 9.96 10.55
C CYS A 134 14.02 8.96 9.68
#